data_AF-A0A1W9HI26-F1
#
_entry.id   AF-A0A1W9HI26-F1
#
_cell.length_a   1.000
_cell.length_b   1.000
_cell.length_c   1.000
_cell.angle_alpha   90.00
_cell.angle_beta   90.00
_cell.angle_gamma   90.00
#
_symmetry.space_group_name_H-M   'P 1'
#
loop_
_entity.id
_entity.type
_entity.pdbx_description
1 polymer ?
#
loop_
_entity_poly.entity_id
_entity_poly.type
_entity_poly.pdbx_seq_one_letter_code
_entity_poly.pdbx_strand_id
1 'polypeptide(L)'
;MISPADTTDPIVTKGILVASIAIFAVMFLFLYIRILRRRDRKKSENLEQTQEVEVEHFERTRDLDAPILLGDILKNTRAGFIGRIQSLFSEGNISGEKLSDLEEILFTSDLGPQTVETLMTAVTDKADGNLNFENVKSALRDEMRDIFSRTKETSLVAADTFSKPVPIKPWVWMVVGVNGVGKTTTIGKLAKQFSSNGKKVLVAAGDTFRAAAQEQLTVWSGRTGVDIHSPKDVSDPAAVAFSACEKAKNQHFDILIIDTAGRLHTKSNLMEELKKMKRVVEKALPGAPHEVLLVVDANTGQNALNQARTFHEALGVTGVVLTKLDGTAKGGVAVGIACELKIPIVWIGVGEKAQDLKSFAPTEFVSSIL
;
A
#
# COMPACT_ATOMS: atom_id res chain seq x y z
N MET A 1 -87.91 36.03 -22.43
CA MET A 1 -87.22 34.75 -22.17
C MET A 1 -86.59 34.28 -23.45
N ILE A 2 -85.26 34.10 -23.48
CA ILE A 2 -84.50 33.02 -24.14
C ILE A 2 -83.02 33.30 -23.78
N SER A 3 -82.43 32.38 -23.02
CA SER A 3 -81.00 32.37 -22.66
C SER A 3 -80.18 31.91 -23.87
N PRO A 4 -78.96 32.44 -24.12
CA PRO A 4 -78.07 31.80 -25.07
C PRO A 4 -77.53 30.50 -24.46
N ALA A 5 -77.65 29.42 -25.22
CA ALA A 5 -77.18 28.09 -24.86
C ALA A 5 -75.65 28.03 -24.98
N ASP A 6 -74.99 27.75 -23.86
CA ASP A 6 -73.60 27.35 -23.81
C ASP A 6 -73.47 25.95 -24.41
N THR A 7 -72.76 25.84 -25.54
CA THR A 7 -72.56 24.59 -26.29
C THR A 7 -71.07 24.36 -26.50
N THR A 8 -70.32 24.18 -25.40
CA THR A 8 -69.03 23.50 -25.46
C THR A 8 -69.25 22.00 -25.28
N ASP A 9 -69.11 21.24 -26.37
CA ASP A 9 -69.27 19.80 -26.41
C ASP A 9 -68.17 19.09 -25.58
N PRO A 10 -68.50 18.42 -24.45
CA PRO A 10 -67.52 17.91 -23.49
C PRO A 10 -66.58 16.81 -24.04
N ILE A 11 -66.91 16.24 -25.21
CA ILE A 11 -66.09 15.24 -25.89
C ILE A 11 -64.88 15.90 -26.59
N VAL A 12 -65.07 17.07 -27.19
CA VAL A 12 -64.02 17.81 -27.91
C VAL A 12 -62.99 18.35 -26.91
N THR A 13 -63.44 18.87 -25.77
CA THR A 13 -62.56 19.41 -24.72
C THR A 13 -61.70 18.32 -24.06
N LYS A 14 -62.25 17.12 -23.85
CA LYS A 14 -61.49 15.97 -23.33
C LYS A 14 -60.46 15.45 -24.34
N GLY A 15 -60.80 15.39 -25.63
CA GLY A 15 -59.86 14.98 -26.69
C GLY A 15 -58.65 15.89 -26.81
N ILE A 16 -58.87 17.22 -26.75
CA ILE A 16 -57.80 18.23 -26.80
C ILE A 16 -56.90 18.17 -25.56
N LEU A 17 -57.48 17.93 -24.38
CA LEU A 17 -56.73 17.79 -23.13
C LEU A 17 -55.84 16.54 -23.14
N VAL A 18 -56.34 15.39 -23.58
CA VAL A 18 -55.58 14.14 -23.67
C VAL A 18 -54.46 14.25 -24.70
N ALA A 19 -54.72 14.85 -25.86
CA ALA A 19 -53.69 15.09 -26.88
C ALA A 19 -52.58 16.03 -26.36
N SER A 20 -52.95 17.08 -25.63
CA SER A 20 -52.00 18.02 -25.04
C SER A 20 -51.11 17.34 -23.99
N ILE A 21 -51.68 16.52 -23.11
CA ILE A 21 -50.93 15.75 -22.10
C ILE A 21 -49.96 14.76 -22.75
N ALA A 22 -50.38 14.08 -23.82
CA ALA A 22 -49.52 13.15 -24.56
C ALA A 22 -48.32 13.87 -25.22
N ILE A 23 -48.55 15.04 -25.81
CA ILE A 23 -47.48 15.86 -26.41
C ILE A 23 -46.48 16.31 -25.33
N PHE A 24 -46.96 16.79 -24.18
CA PHE A 24 -46.10 17.17 -23.06
C PHE A 24 -45.29 16.00 -22.50
N ALA A 25 -45.88 14.81 -22.39
CA ALA A 25 -45.19 13.61 -21.91
C ALA A 25 -44.05 13.18 -22.86
N VAL A 26 -44.29 13.22 -24.18
CA VAL A 26 -43.26 12.92 -25.19
C VAL A 26 -42.16 13.97 -25.16
N MET A 27 -42.50 15.25 -25.03
CA MET A 27 -41.53 16.34 -24.97
C MET A 27 -40.66 16.25 -23.70
N PHE A 28 -41.27 15.88 -22.56
CA PHE A 28 -40.56 15.67 -21.30
C PHE A 28 -39.63 14.45 -21.36
N LEU A 29 -40.08 13.34 -21.95
CA LEU A 29 -39.25 12.15 -22.17
C LEU A 29 -38.04 12.47 -23.06
N PHE A 30 -38.24 13.26 -24.11
CA PHE A 30 -37.17 13.69 -25.01
C PHE A 30 -36.17 14.61 -24.31
N LEU A 31 -36.66 15.55 -23.49
CA LEU A 31 -35.81 16.42 -22.67
C LEU A 31 -35.02 15.63 -21.63
N TYR A 32 -35.67 14.65 -20.98
CA TYR A 32 -35.06 13.77 -19.98
C TYR A 32 -33.94 12.92 -20.59
N ILE A 33 -34.17 12.28 -21.75
CA ILE A 33 -33.15 11.52 -22.47
C ILE A 33 -31.98 12.42 -22.90
N ARG A 34 -32.27 13.66 -23.33
CA ARG A 34 -31.25 14.63 -23.72
C ARG A 34 -30.38 15.07 -22.53
N ILE A 35 -30.97 15.21 -21.35
CA ILE A 35 -30.24 15.53 -20.11
C ILE A 35 -29.35 14.35 -19.69
N LEU A 36 -29.87 13.12 -19.73
CA LEU A 36 -29.09 11.92 -19.41
C LEU A 36 -27.87 11.76 -20.34
N ARG A 37 -28.07 11.88 -21.67
CA ARG A 37 -26.97 11.83 -22.64
C ARG A 37 -25.93 12.94 -22.44
N ARG A 38 -26.34 14.14 -22.06
CA ARG A 38 -25.41 15.23 -21.71
C ARG A 38 -24.60 14.94 -20.46
N ARG A 39 -25.20 14.26 -19.46
CA ARG A 39 -24.51 13.90 -18.23
C ARG A 39 -23.46 12.81 -18.45
N ASP A 40 -23.80 11.80 -19.24
CA ASP A 40 -22.86 10.72 -19.59
C ASP A 40 -21.70 11.25 -20.44
N ARG A 41 -21.99 12.11 -21.43
CA ARG A 41 -20.95 12.73 -22.26
C ARG A 41 -19.97 13.59 -21.44
N LYS A 42 -20.46 14.43 -20.52
CA LYS A 42 -19.60 15.19 -19.60
C LYS A 42 -18.75 14.29 -18.69
N LYS A 43 -19.28 13.13 -18.30
CA LYS A 43 -18.55 12.17 -17.47
C LYS A 43 -17.44 11.49 -18.26
N SER A 44 -17.68 11.12 -19.52
CA SER A 44 -16.67 10.59 -20.44
C SER A 44 -15.58 11.62 -20.78
N GLU A 45 -15.97 12.86 -21.11
CA GLU A 45 -15.04 13.96 -21.41
C GLU A 45 -14.14 14.28 -20.20
N ASN A 46 -14.68 14.31 -18.98
CA ASN A 46 -13.87 14.48 -17.76
C ASN A 46 -12.91 13.30 -17.50
N LEU A 47 -13.33 12.06 -17.82
CA LEU A 47 -12.48 10.87 -17.66
C LEU A 47 -11.32 10.88 -18.66
N GLU A 48 -11.59 11.19 -19.93
CA GLU A 48 -10.58 11.31 -20.98
C GLU A 48 -9.60 12.44 -20.64
N GLN A 49 -10.08 13.59 -20.18
CA GLN A 49 -9.22 14.71 -19.80
C GLN A 49 -8.37 14.40 -18.55
N THR A 50 -8.89 13.63 -17.60
CA THR A 50 -8.10 13.17 -16.44
C THR A 50 -7.05 12.14 -16.86
N GLN A 51 -7.38 11.25 -17.80
CA GLN A 51 -6.44 10.30 -18.38
C GLN A 51 -5.35 10.98 -19.20
N GLU A 52 -5.68 11.97 -20.04
CA GLU A 52 -4.71 12.73 -20.83
C GLU A 52 -3.74 13.51 -19.95
N VAL A 53 -4.22 14.17 -18.89
CA VAL A 53 -3.35 14.90 -17.95
C VAL A 53 -2.42 13.95 -17.18
N GLU A 54 -2.90 12.77 -16.78
CA GLU A 54 -2.04 11.75 -16.15
C GLU A 54 -1.03 11.15 -17.14
N VAL A 55 -1.42 10.95 -18.41
CA VAL A 55 -0.55 10.40 -19.46
C VAL A 55 0.53 11.42 -19.84
N GLU A 56 0.20 12.69 -20.04
CA GLU A 56 1.20 13.74 -20.32
C GLU A 56 2.15 13.97 -19.14
N HIS A 57 1.65 13.94 -17.89
CA HIS A 57 2.51 14.03 -16.72
C HIS A 57 3.47 12.82 -16.62
N PHE A 58 3.01 11.64 -17.00
CA PHE A 58 3.82 10.42 -17.02
C PHE A 58 4.86 10.43 -18.16
N GLU A 59 4.50 10.87 -19.38
CA GLU A 59 5.44 10.93 -20.51
C GLU A 59 6.57 11.92 -20.27
N ARG A 60 6.32 13.02 -19.56
CA ARG A 60 7.36 13.98 -19.16
C ARG A 60 8.34 13.40 -18.12
N THR A 61 8.05 12.25 -17.51
CA THR A 61 8.94 11.58 -16.55
C THR A 61 9.80 10.45 -17.14
N ARG A 62 9.74 10.20 -18.46
CA ARG A 62 10.61 9.23 -19.16
C ARG A 62 12.07 9.65 -19.24
N ASP A 63 12.39 10.94 -19.10
CA ASP A 63 13.75 11.47 -19.36
C ASP A 63 14.69 11.54 -18.13
N LEU A 64 14.41 10.82 -17.04
CA LEU A 64 15.27 10.79 -15.85
C LEU A 64 15.47 9.35 -15.33
N ASP A 65 16.07 8.49 -16.16
CA ASP A 65 16.42 7.11 -15.79
C ASP A 65 17.85 7.01 -15.19
N ALA A 66 18.12 7.81 -14.15
CA ALA A 66 19.22 7.52 -13.23
C ALA A 66 18.71 6.58 -12.13
N PRO A 67 19.42 5.48 -11.81
CA PRO A 67 19.01 4.61 -10.72
C PRO A 67 19.08 5.38 -9.39
N ILE A 68 17.93 5.57 -8.74
CA ILE A 68 17.85 6.26 -7.43
C ILE A 68 18.64 5.46 -6.38
N LEU A 69 19.78 5.93 -5.90
CA LEU A 69 20.57 5.19 -4.92
C LEU A 69 19.91 5.24 -3.53
N LEU A 70 19.96 4.13 -2.77
CA LEU A 70 19.37 4.08 -1.42
C LEU A 70 20.00 5.12 -0.48
N GLY A 71 21.30 5.38 -0.65
CA GLY A 71 22.01 6.43 0.08
C GLY A 71 21.44 7.84 -0.16
N ASP A 72 20.93 8.13 -1.36
CA ASP A 72 20.34 9.44 -1.67
C ASP A 72 18.95 9.58 -1.02
N ILE A 73 18.15 8.51 -1.06
CA ILE A 73 16.83 8.42 -0.41
C ILE A 73 16.96 8.63 1.11
N LEU A 74 17.97 8.00 1.73
CA LEU A 74 18.15 8.01 3.18
C LEU A 74 19.01 9.17 3.68
N LYS A 75 19.42 10.09 2.81
CA LYS A 75 20.29 11.23 3.17
C LYS A 75 19.75 12.03 4.35
N ASN A 76 18.45 12.28 4.39
CA ASN A 76 17.80 13.03 5.49
C ASN A 76 17.79 12.24 6.80
N THR A 77 17.51 10.93 6.73
CA THR A 77 17.61 10.03 7.91
C THR A 77 19.04 9.99 8.43
N ARG A 78 20.04 9.78 7.55
CA ARG A 78 21.46 9.76 7.92
C ARG A 78 21.91 11.08 8.56
N ALA A 79 21.59 12.21 7.93
CA ALA A 79 21.98 13.53 8.44
C ALA A 79 21.38 13.80 9.82
N GLY A 80 20.11 13.47 10.02
CA GLY A 80 19.44 13.63 11.31
C GLY A 80 19.97 12.67 12.40
N PHE A 81 20.23 11.42 12.04
CA PHE A 81 20.64 10.39 13.00
C PHE A 81 22.12 10.48 13.36
N ILE A 82 23.01 10.33 12.37
CA ILE A 82 24.45 10.33 12.59
C ILE A 82 24.98 11.70 12.95
N GLY A 83 24.40 12.78 12.40
CA GLY A 83 24.81 14.14 12.76
C GLY A 83 24.65 14.41 14.26
N ARG A 84 23.54 13.95 14.87
CA ARG A 84 23.30 14.08 16.31
C ARG A 84 24.28 13.25 17.13
N ILE A 85 24.52 11.99 16.73
CA ILE A 85 25.49 11.12 17.42
C ILE A 85 26.90 11.71 17.32
N GLN A 86 27.31 12.22 16.16
CA GLN A 86 28.64 12.83 15.99
C GLN A 86 28.81 14.10 16.83
N SER A 87 27.77 14.94 16.94
CA SER A 87 27.78 16.13 17.79
C SER A 87 28.02 15.78 19.25
N LEU A 88 27.38 14.72 19.76
CA LEU A 88 27.53 14.25 21.14
C LEU A 88 28.98 13.89 21.51
N PHE A 89 29.75 13.39 20.55
CA PHE A 89 31.16 13.03 20.76
C PHE A 89 32.15 14.15 20.41
N SER A 90 31.67 15.25 19.83
CA SER A 90 32.48 16.44 19.55
C SER A 90 32.55 17.37 20.76
N GLU A 91 31.57 17.28 21.66
CA GLU A 91 31.53 18.03 22.92
C GLU A 91 32.29 17.26 24.02
N GLY A 92 33.06 17.98 24.84
CA GLY A 92 33.94 17.45 25.88
C GLY A 92 33.23 16.82 27.09
N ASN A 93 32.06 16.22 26.90
CA ASN A 93 31.20 15.72 27.97
C ASN A 93 31.74 14.43 28.61
N ILE A 94 31.42 14.25 29.89
CA ILE A 94 31.80 13.10 30.72
C ILE A 94 31.02 11.86 30.25
N SER A 95 31.66 10.69 30.25
CA SER A 95 31.14 9.45 29.65
C SER A 95 29.74 9.02 30.12
N GLY A 96 29.33 9.34 31.35
CA GLY A 96 28.01 8.99 31.89
C GLY A 96 26.84 9.76 31.28
N GLU A 97 27.03 11.05 30.96
CA GLU A 97 26.02 11.87 30.29
C GLU A 97 25.86 11.43 28.82
N LYS A 98 26.96 11.02 28.19
CA LYS A 98 26.97 10.55 26.79
C LYS A 98 26.08 9.32 26.53
N LEU A 99 25.96 8.40 27.48
CA LEU A 99 25.07 7.24 27.28
C LEU A 99 23.59 7.63 27.36
N SER A 100 23.23 8.50 28.30
CA SER A 100 21.86 9.02 28.43
C SER A 100 21.45 9.82 27.18
N ASP A 101 22.34 10.69 26.70
CA ASP A 101 22.08 11.50 25.51
C ASP A 101 21.97 10.62 24.25
N LEU A 102 22.82 9.58 24.15
CA LEU A 102 22.72 8.60 23.07
C LEU A 102 21.37 7.88 23.10
N GLU A 103 20.92 7.42 24.27
CA GLU A 103 19.62 6.78 24.44
C GLU A 103 18.48 7.69 23.98
N GLU A 104 18.50 8.97 24.35
CA GLU A 104 17.51 9.96 23.90
C GLU A 104 17.52 10.13 22.37
N ILE A 105 18.71 10.19 21.75
CA ILE A 105 18.84 10.24 20.29
C ILE A 105 18.21 9.00 19.65
N LEU A 106 18.51 7.80 20.15
CA LEU A 106 17.95 6.56 19.61
C LEU A 106 16.42 6.52 19.78
N PHE A 107 15.91 6.95 20.93
CA PHE A 107 14.48 6.98 21.23
C PHE A 107 13.70 7.91 20.29
N THR A 108 14.26 9.09 20.04
CA THR A 108 13.67 10.10 19.14
C THR A 108 13.84 9.77 17.65
N SER A 109 14.54 8.68 17.31
CA SER A 109 14.81 8.23 15.93
C SER A 109 13.85 7.16 15.43
N ASP A 110 12.67 7.04 16.04
CA ASP A 110 11.60 6.11 15.63
C ASP A 110 11.99 4.61 15.65
N LEU A 111 12.97 4.21 16.49
CA LEU A 111 13.46 2.82 16.63
C LEU A 111 12.57 1.93 17.53
N GLY A 112 11.94 2.54 18.53
CA GLY A 112 11.05 1.87 19.49
C GLY A 112 11.79 1.48 20.77
N PRO A 113 11.11 1.46 21.94
CA PRO A 113 11.79 1.32 23.23
C PRO A 113 12.65 0.04 23.35
N GLN A 114 12.11 -1.10 22.94
CA GLN A 114 12.82 -2.39 23.00
C GLN A 114 14.06 -2.41 22.09
N THR A 115 13.96 -1.80 20.92
CA THR A 115 15.09 -1.69 19.98
C THR A 115 16.17 -0.78 20.53
N VAL A 116 15.79 0.33 21.16
CA VAL A 116 16.72 1.26 21.83
C VAL A 116 17.49 0.51 22.93
N GLU A 117 16.80 -0.22 23.80
CA GLU A 117 17.42 -1.03 24.85
C GLU A 117 18.42 -2.06 24.28
N THR A 118 18.03 -2.74 23.20
CA THR A 118 18.89 -3.71 22.51
C THR A 118 20.16 -3.05 21.97
N LEU A 119 20.02 -1.89 21.31
CA LEU A 119 21.13 -1.14 20.74
C LEU A 119 22.04 -0.54 21.82
N MET A 120 21.48 -0.03 22.91
CA MET A 120 22.24 0.51 24.05
C MET A 120 23.06 -0.57 24.75
N THR A 121 22.50 -1.77 24.89
CA THR A 121 23.22 -2.94 25.42
C THR A 121 24.42 -3.26 24.53
N ALA A 122 24.22 -3.38 23.22
CA ALA A 122 25.31 -3.65 22.27
C ALA A 122 26.40 -2.56 22.27
N VAL A 123 26.02 -1.29 22.41
CA VAL A 123 26.96 -0.17 22.53
C VAL A 123 27.78 -0.28 23.81
N THR A 124 27.13 -0.57 24.95
CA THR A 124 27.78 -0.66 26.25
C THR A 124 28.78 -1.82 26.28
N ASP A 125 28.36 -2.99 25.78
CA ASP A 125 29.20 -4.19 25.72
C ASP A 125 30.41 -4.00 24.80
N LYS A 126 30.23 -3.34 23.65
CA LYS A 126 31.32 -3.13 22.68
C LYS A 126 32.28 -2.00 23.08
N ALA A 127 31.78 -0.97 23.76
CA ALA A 127 32.60 0.16 24.16
C ALA A 127 33.64 -0.23 25.22
N ASP A 128 33.35 -1.22 26.08
CA ASP A 128 34.25 -1.74 27.13
C ASP A 128 35.01 -0.62 27.89
N GLY A 129 34.27 0.40 28.33
CA GLY A 129 34.80 1.57 29.03
C GLY A 129 35.39 2.69 28.13
N ASN A 130 35.61 2.44 26.84
CA ASN A 130 36.07 3.43 25.85
C ASN A 130 34.94 3.86 24.90
N LEU A 131 34.09 4.76 25.40
CA LEU A 131 32.97 5.31 24.65
C LEU A 131 33.43 6.44 23.72
N ASN A 132 33.64 6.12 22.44
CA ASN A 132 33.94 7.08 21.38
C ASN A 132 33.01 6.86 20.17
N PHE A 133 32.97 7.84 19.27
CA PHE A 133 32.08 7.85 18.11
C PHE A 133 32.25 6.60 17.22
N GLU A 134 33.48 6.19 16.93
CA GLU A 134 33.75 5.04 16.06
C GLU A 134 33.26 3.72 16.67
N ASN A 135 33.49 3.54 17.98
CA ASN A 135 33.00 2.37 18.72
C ASN A 135 31.46 2.32 18.74
N VAL A 136 30.79 3.44 19.03
CA VAL A 136 29.32 3.54 19.01
C VAL A 136 28.77 3.25 17.61
N LYS A 137 29.29 3.93 16.59
CA LYS A 137 28.88 3.73 15.19
C LYS A 137 29.09 2.29 14.75
N SER A 138 30.19 1.66 15.14
CA SER A 138 30.49 0.27 14.86
C SER A 138 29.56 -0.70 15.60
N ALA A 139 29.24 -0.44 16.87
CA ALA A 139 28.31 -1.24 17.66
C ALA A 139 26.90 -1.22 17.07
N LEU A 140 26.38 -0.02 16.79
CA LEU A 140 25.06 0.17 16.18
C LEU A 140 24.98 -0.52 14.82
N ARG A 141 26.03 -0.42 14.00
CA ARG A 141 26.09 -1.07 12.68
C ARG A 141 25.97 -2.57 12.78
N ASP A 142 26.75 -3.18 13.66
CA ASP A 142 26.80 -4.62 13.79
C ASP A 142 25.51 -5.17 14.39
N GLU A 143 24.98 -4.52 15.43
CA GLU A 143 23.71 -4.92 16.05
C GLU A 143 22.52 -4.73 15.10
N MET A 144 22.45 -3.63 14.36
CA MET A 144 21.38 -3.45 13.36
C MET A 144 21.44 -4.50 12.26
N ARG A 145 22.64 -4.90 11.82
CA ARG A 145 22.80 -6.01 10.86
C ARG A 145 22.34 -7.33 11.45
N ASP A 146 22.67 -7.60 12.71
CA ASP A 146 22.23 -8.81 13.41
C ASP A 146 20.71 -8.83 13.67
N ILE A 147 20.10 -7.68 13.96
CA ILE A 147 18.65 -7.54 14.04
C ILE A 147 17.99 -8.00 12.72
N PHE A 148 18.49 -7.54 11.57
CA PHE A 148 17.91 -7.94 10.28
C PHE A 148 18.21 -9.39 9.92
N SER A 149 19.39 -9.92 10.24
CA SER A 149 19.75 -11.33 9.96
C SER A 149 18.88 -12.33 10.73
N ARG A 150 18.36 -11.94 11.90
CA ARG A 150 17.45 -12.73 12.74
C ARG A 150 16.00 -12.75 12.25
N THR A 151 15.66 -11.97 11.23
CA THR A 151 14.31 -12.02 10.64
C THR A 151 14.14 -13.30 9.81
N LYS A 152 12.97 -13.93 9.90
CA LYS A 152 12.69 -15.14 9.11
C LYS A 152 12.36 -14.75 7.68
N GLU A 153 13.25 -15.04 6.73
CA GLU A 153 12.88 -15.03 5.32
C GLU A 153 11.95 -16.23 5.04
N THR A 154 10.64 -16.01 5.00
CA THR A 154 9.75 -16.95 4.34
C THR A 154 10.13 -16.99 2.87
N SER A 155 10.28 -18.20 2.31
CA SER A 155 11.07 -18.55 1.12
C SER A 155 10.77 -17.79 -0.20
N LEU A 156 9.78 -16.89 -0.25
CA LEU A 156 9.45 -16.05 -1.41
C LEU A 156 9.18 -14.56 -1.09
N VAL A 157 9.68 -14.04 0.03
CA VAL A 157 9.66 -12.59 0.29
C VAL A 157 11.03 -11.95 0.13
N ALA A 158 12.02 -12.70 -0.37
CA ALA A 158 13.38 -12.25 -0.58
C ALA A 158 13.53 -11.30 -1.78
N ALA A 159 14.65 -10.59 -1.84
CA ALA A 159 14.94 -9.55 -2.82
C ALA A 159 14.89 -9.98 -4.31
N ASP A 160 15.05 -11.28 -4.59
CA ASP A 160 15.10 -11.88 -5.94
C ASP A 160 13.83 -12.67 -6.31
N THR A 161 12.76 -12.51 -5.53
CA THR A 161 11.49 -13.24 -5.67
C THR A 161 10.88 -13.14 -7.06
N PHE A 162 11.05 -12.01 -7.77
CA PHE A 162 10.41 -11.80 -9.07
C PHE A 162 10.89 -12.78 -10.15
N SER A 163 12.17 -13.17 -10.11
CA SER A 163 12.77 -14.05 -11.11
C SER A 163 12.78 -15.53 -10.70
N LYS A 164 12.62 -15.83 -9.41
CA LYS A 164 12.59 -17.21 -8.89
C LYS A 164 11.37 -17.98 -9.38
N PRO A 165 11.47 -19.30 -9.60
CA PRO A 165 10.32 -20.16 -9.84
C PRO A 165 9.32 -20.07 -8.67
N VAL A 166 8.03 -20.10 -9.01
CA VAL A 166 6.97 -20.10 -7.99
C VAL A 166 6.82 -21.54 -7.45
N PRO A 167 6.99 -21.79 -6.14
CA PRO A 167 6.95 -23.13 -5.54
C PRO A 167 5.58 -23.81 -5.69
N ILE A 168 4.50 -23.05 -5.51
CA ILE A 168 3.11 -23.52 -5.59
C ILE A 168 2.31 -22.49 -6.38
N LYS A 169 1.48 -22.95 -7.33
CA LYS A 169 0.68 -22.07 -8.20
C LYS A 169 -0.81 -22.27 -7.96
N PRO A 170 -1.61 -21.20 -7.79
CA PRO A 170 -1.16 -19.81 -7.67
C PRO A 170 -0.52 -19.55 -6.29
N TRP A 171 0.55 -18.76 -6.25
CA TRP A 171 1.08 -18.23 -4.99
C TRP A 171 0.30 -16.98 -4.62
N VAL A 172 -0.27 -16.99 -3.42
CA VAL A 172 -1.31 -16.04 -3.00
C VAL A 172 -0.75 -15.02 -2.01
N TRP A 173 -0.78 -13.75 -2.42
CA TRP A 173 -0.36 -12.58 -1.66
C TRP A 173 -1.60 -11.85 -1.17
N MET A 174 -1.75 -11.71 0.15
CA MET A 174 -2.76 -10.83 0.74
C MET A 174 -2.09 -9.54 1.20
N VAL A 175 -2.43 -8.40 0.58
CA VAL A 175 -1.79 -7.12 0.85
C VAL A 175 -2.65 -6.29 1.80
N VAL A 176 -2.13 -6.04 2.99
CA VAL A 176 -2.86 -5.39 4.10
C VAL A 176 -2.16 -4.11 4.55
N GLY A 177 -2.85 -3.31 5.36
CA GLY A 177 -2.37 -2.02 5.85
C GLY A 177 -3.45 -0.95 5.86
N VAL A 178 -3.15 0.22 6.42
CA VAL A 178 -4.15 1.27 6.60
C VAL A 178 -4.35 2.10 5.32
N ASN A 179 -5.36 2.97 5.30
CA ASN A 179 -5.60 3.84 4.15
C ASN A 179 -4.45 4.84 3.98
N GLY A 180 -4.12 5.17 2.73
CA GLY A 180 -3.12 6.19 2.41
C GLY A 180 -1.64 5.75 2.51
N VAL A 181 -1.36 4.52 2.96
CA VAL A 181 0.01 3.96 3.02
C VAL A 181 0.52 3.40 1.70
N GLY A 182 -0.25 3.50 0.62
CA GLY A 182 0.19 3.05 -0.71
C GLY A 182 -0.02 1.56 -1.04
N LYS A 183 -0.99 0.87 -0.40
CA LYS A 183 -1.34 -0.53 -0.72
C LYS A 183 -1.60 -0.77 -2.21
N THR A 184 -2.61 -0.08 -2.75
CA THR A 184 -3.05 -0.24 -4.14
C THR A 184 -1.92 0.10 -5.14
N THR A 185 -1.14 1.14 -4.85
CA THR A 185 0.05 1.48 -5.64
C THR A 185 1.10 0.36 -5.57
N THR A 186 1.38 -0.18 -4.38
CA THR A 186 2.32 -1.29 -4.18
C THR A 186 1.88 -2.54 -4.94
N ILE A 187 0.58 -2.87 -4.94
CA ILE A 187 0.00 -3.97 -5.72
C ILE A 187 0.26 -3.77 -7.22
N GLY A 188 0.03 -2.57 -7.74
CA GLY A 188 0.30 -2.25 -9.13
C GLY A 188 1.77 -2.42 -9.52
N LYS A 189 2.69 -1.95 -8.65
CA LYS A 189 4.14 -2.13 -8.83
C LYS A 189 4.56 -3.59 -8.79
N LEU A 190 4.08 -4.37 -7.80
CA LEU A 190 4.34 -5.80 -7.69
C LEU A 190 3.82 -6.57 -8.92
N ALA A 191 2.59 -6.28 -9.34
CA ALA A 191 1.98 -6.90 -10.51
C ALA A 191 2.79 -6.62 -11.78
N LYS A 192 3.29 -5.39 -11.96
CA LYS A 192 4.20 -5.04 -13.06
C LYS A 192 5.52 -5.81 -12.99
N GLN A 193 6.13 -5.89 -11.81
CA GLN A 193 7.42 -6.58 -11.63
C GLN A 193 7.29 -8.08 -11.93
N PHE A 194 6.27 -8.75 -11.37
CA PHE A 194 6.02 -10.17 -11.64
C PHE A 194 5.71 -10.43 -13.12
N SER A 195 4.82 -9.65 -13.73
CA SER A 195 4.47 -9.82 -15.15
C SER A 195 5.64 -9.56 -16.09
N SER A 196 6.46 -8.54 -15.80
CA SER A 196 7.68 -8.25 -16.59
C SER A 196 8.73 -9.36 -16.47
N ASN A 197 8.68 -10.17 -15.40
CA ASN A 197 9.48 -11.39 -15.23
C ASN A 197 8.77 -12.66 -15.75
N GLY A 198 7.77 -12.51 -16.63
CA GLY A 198 7.10 -13.62 -17.32
C GLY A 198 6.09 -14.40 -16.47
N LYS A 199 5.71 -13.90 -15.29
CA LYS A 199 4.68 -14.54 -14.46
C LYS A 199 3.29 -14.14 -14.93
N LYS A 200 2.36 -15.10 -14.96
CA LYS A 200 0.94 -14.84 -15.15
C LYS A 200 0.32 -14.37 -13.83
N VAL A 201 -0.06 -13.10 -13.76
CA VAL A 201 -0.53 -12.43 -12.53
C VAL A 201 -2.03 -12.13 -12.60
N LEU A 202 -2.75 -12.47 -11.53
CA LEU A 202 -4.12 -12.03 -11.27
C LEU A 202 -4.14 -11.08 -10.07
N VAL A 203 -4.82 -9.95 -10.20
CA VAL A 203 -5.08 -9.01 -9.10
C VAL A 203 -6.55 -9.05 -8.72
N ALA A 204 -6.86 -9.22 -7.43
CA ALA A 204 -8.22 -9.22 -6.91
C ALA A 204 -8.53 -7.90 -6.19
N ALA A 205 -9.62 -7.23 -6.60
CA ALA A 205 -10.06 -5.96 -6.04
C ALA A 205 -10.88 -6.18 -4.75
N GLY A 206 -10.22 -6.54 -3.65
CA GLY A 206 -10.87 -6.80 -2.37
C GLY A 206 -11.15 -5.56 -1.50
N ASP A 207 -10.67 -4.35 -1.86
CA ASP A 207 -11.14 -3.09 -1.26
C ASP A 207 -12.50 -2.68 -1.87
N THR A 208 -13.56 -3.44 -1.53
CA THR A 208 -14.91 -3.24 -2.09
C THR A 208 -15.61 -1.97 -1.60
N PHE A 209 -15.08 -1.33 -0.55
CA PHE A 209 -15.64 -0.12 0.04
C PHE A 209 -15.19 1.16 -0.67
N ARG A 210 -14.13 1.11 -1.47
CA ARG A 210 -13.55 2.30 -2.14
C ARG A 210 -13.62 2.10 -3.64
N ALA A 211 -14.66 2.66 -4.28
CA ALA A 211 -14.79 2.67 -5.74
C ALA A 211 -13.52 3.19 -6.45
N ALA A 212 -12.89 4.23 -5.88
CA ALA A 212 -11.63 4.77 -6.40
C ALA A 212 -10.45 3.78 -6.32
N ALA A 213 -10.42 2.87 -5.33
CA ALA A 213 -9.36 1.85 -5.25
C ALA A 213 -9.52 0.81 -6.36
N GLN A 214 -10.76 0.40 -6.64
CA GLN A 214 -11.07 -0.50 -7.77
C GLN A 214 -10.74 0.14 -9.12
N GLU A 215 -11.08 1.42 -9.32
CA GLU A 215 -10.72 2.18 -10.51
C GLU A 215 -9.20 2.29 -10.67
N GLN A 216 -8.49 2.62 -9.59
CA GLN A 216 -7.03 2.68 -9.57
C GLN A 216 -6.39 1.33 -9.93
N LEU A 217 -6.88 0.21 -9.37
CA LEU A 217 -6.42 -1.13 -9.75
C LEU A 217 -6.71 -1.45 -11.21
N THR A 218 -7.84 -1.01 -11.74
CA THR A 218 -8.20 -1.23 -13.15
C THR A 218 -7.23 -0.50 -14.08
N VAL A 219 -6.88 0.75 -13.74
CA VAL A 219 -5.86 1.52 -14.46
C VAL A 219 -4.49 0.83 -14.39
N TRP A 220 -4.06 0.39 -13.22
CA TRP A 220 -2.81 -0.37 -13.07
C TRP A 220 -2.84 -1.67 -13.88
N SER A 221 -3.95 -2.38 -13.87
CA SER A 221 -4.09 -3.66 -14.59
C SER A 221 -3.99 -3.45 -16.10
N GLY A 222 -4.69 -2.44 -16.64
CA GLY A 222 -4.59 -2.04 -18.04
C GLY A 222 -3.18 -1.58 -18.44
N ARG A 223 -2.50 -0.79 -17.60
CA ARG A 223 -1.13 -0.30 -17.87
C ARG A 223 -0.08 -1.42 -17.83
N THR A 224 -0.28 -2.44 -17.00
CA THR A 224 0.71 -3.50 -16.76
C THR A 224 0.42 -4.77 -17.57
N GLY A 225 -0.77 -4.90 -18.15
CA GLY A 225 -1.20 -6.07 -18.91
C GLY A 225 -1.54 -7.27 -18.03
N VAL A 226 -1.81 -7.05 -16.73
CA VAL A 226 -2.21 -8.12 -15.80
C VAL A 226 -3.72 -8.25 -15.73
N ASP A 227 -4.19 -9.46 -15.41
CA ASP A 227 -5.61 -9.71 -15.27
C ASP A 227 -6.14 -9.17 -13.94
N ILE A 228 -7.37 -8.66 -13.97
CA ILE A 228 -8.09 -8.21 -12.77
C ILE A 228 -9.32 -9.09 -12.51
N HIS A 229 -9.57 -9.38 -11.23
CA HIS A 229 -10.80 -9.97 -10.73
C HIS A 229 -11.57 -8.93 -9.91
N SER A 230 -12.66 -8.44 -10.49
CA SER A 230 -13.46 -7.35 -9.93
C SER A 230 -14.94 -7.51 -10.28
N PRO A 231 -15.66 -8.41 -9.58
CA PRO A 231 -17.08 -8.66 -9.82
C PRO A 231 -17.93 -7.43 -9.45
N LYS A 232 -18.85 -7.02 -10.34
CA LYS A 232 -19.65 -5.80 -10.18
C LYS A 232 -20.71 -5.89 -9.06
N ASP A 233 -21.20 -7.09 -8.76
CA ASP A 233 -22.33 -7.32 -7.86
C ASP A 233 -21.93 -7.97 -6.52
N VAL A 234 -20.64 -7.95 -6.17
CA VAL A 234 -20.14 -8.57 -4.93
C VAL A 234 -19.55 -7.49 -4.03
N SER A 235 -20.22 -7.23 -2.90
CA SER A 235 -19.78 -6.26 -1.90
C SER A 235 -18.93 -6.88 -0.78
N ASP A 236 -19.02 -8.19 -0.53
CA ASP A 236 -18.24 -8.88 0.51
C ASP A 236 -16.79 -9.12 0.03
N PRO A 237 -15.78 -8.48 0.66
CA PRO A 237 -14.38 -8.67 0.29
C PRO A 237 -13.95 -10.13 0.30
N ALA A 238 -14.44 -10.93 1.26
CA ALA A 238 -14.08 -12.33 1.37
C ALA A 238 -14.61 -13.17 0.19
N ALA A 239 -15.79 -12.82 -0.35
CA ALA A 239 -16.35 -13.48 -1.53
C ALA A 239 -15.57 -13.12 -2.81
N VAL A 240 -15.08 -11.88 -2.93
CA VAL A 240 -14.17 -11.48 -4.01
C VAL A 240 -12.87 -12.29 -3.95
N ALA A 241 -12.27 -12.41 -2.75
CA ALA A 241 -11.05 -13.20 -2.55
C ALA A 241 -11.24 -14.69 -2.87
N PHE A 242 -12.36 -15.30 -2.45
CA PHE A 242 -12.69 -16.69 -2.75
C PHE A 242 -12.77 -16.95 -4.26
N SER A 243 -13.58 -16.14 -4.95
CA SER A 243 -13.78 -16.28 -6.39
C SER A 243 -12.52 -15.98 -7.20
N ALA A 244 -11.65 -15.10 -6.71
CA ALA A 244 -10.33 -14.87 -7.29
C ALA A 244 -9.41 -16.09 -7.15
N CYS A 245 -9.44 -16.79 -6.01
CA CYS A 245 -8.68 -18.04 -5.81
C CYS A 245 -9.12 -19.13 -6.78
N GLU A 246 -10.44 -19.32 -6.94
CA GLU A 246 -11.02 -20.26 -7.91
C GLU A 246 -10.60 -19.92 -9.35
N LYS A 247 -10.71 -18.64 -9.73
CA LYS A 247 -10.28 -18.16 -11.05
C LYS A 247 -8.78 -18.38 -11.27
N ALA A 248 -7.96 -18.03 -10.29
CA ALA A 248 -6.50 -18.17 -10.34
C ALA A 248 -6.09 -19.63 -10.57
N LYS A 249 -6.73 -20.56 -9.84
CA LYS A 249 -6.52 -22.00 -9.96
C LYS A 249 -6.97 -22.54 -11.32
N ASN A 250 -8.20 -22.25 -11.73
CA ASN A 250 -8.81 -22.79 -12.96
C ASN A 250 -8.15 -22.27 -14.23
N GLN A 251 -7.56 -21.08 -14.19
CA GLN A 251 -6.88 -20.46 -15.32
C GLN A 251 -5.34 -20.52 -15.20
N HIS A 252 -4.81 -21.32 -14.26
CA HIS A 252 -3.38 -21.57 -14.06
C HIS A 252 -2.54 -20.30 -13.95
N PHE A 253 -2.96 -19.35 -13.11
CA PHE A 253 -2.15 -18.20 -12.76
C PHE A 253 -0.96 -18.61 -11.89
N ASP A 254 0.17 -17.91 -12.06
CA ASP A 254 1.36 -18.11 -11.23
C ASP A 254 1.20 -17.40 -9.88
N ILE A 255 0.70 -16.15 -9.92
CA ILE A 255 0.59 -15.27 -8.76
C ILE A 255 -0.84 -14.71 -8.68
N LEU A 256 -1.40 -14.71 -7.47
CA LEU A 256 -2.62 -13.97 -7.11
C LEU A 256 -2.29 -12.92 -6.05
N ILE A 257 -2.59 -11.65 -6.33
CA ILE A 257 -2.43 -10.54 -5.37
C ILE A 257 -3.82 -10.02 -4.99
N ILE A 258 -4.14 -10.03 -3.70
CA ILE A 258 -5.43 -9.63 -3.16
C ILE A 258 -5.27 -8.28 -2.47
N ASP A 259 -5.95 -7.25 -2.99
CA ASP A 259 -6.09 -5.95 -2.30
C ASP A 259 -7.11 -6.06 -1.16
N THR A 260 -6.94 -5.27 -0.11
CA THR A 260 -7.84 -5.27 1.05
C THR A 260 -8.21 -3.87 1.48
N ALA A 261 -9.33 -3.73 2.19
CA ALA A 261 -9.66 -2.49 2.87
C ALA A 261 -8.59 -2.09 3.90
N GLY A 262 -8.51 -0.78 4.23
CA GLY A 262 -7.54 -0.24 5.19
C GLY A 262 -8.11 0.74 6.22
N ARG A 263 -9.41 0.72 6.48
CA ARG A 263 -10.09 1.69 7.35
C ARG A 263 -9.81 1.41 8.84
N LEU A 264 -8.73 1.98 9.38
CA LEU A 264 -8.30 1.73 10.78
C LEU A 264 -9.21 2.37 11.85
N HIS A 265 -10.02 3.38 11.51
CA HIS A 265 -10.85 4.10 12.51
C HIS A 265 -11.90 3.21 13.22
N THR A 266 -12.13 1.99 12.74
CA THR A 266 -12.90 0.93 13.43
C THR A 266 -12.04 -0.34 13.55
N LYS A 267 -10.98 -0.28 14.36
CA LYS A 267 -9.92 -1.32 14.47
C LYS A 267 -10.46 -2.75 14.57
N SER A 268 -11.49 -2.98 15.38
CA SER A 268 -12.10 -4.31 15.56
C SER A 268 -12.73 -4.85 14.28
N ASN A 269 -13.54 -4.03 13.60
CA ASN A 269 -14.28 -4.45 12.42
C ASN A 269 -13.34 -4.75 11.24
N LEU A 270 -12.28 -3.93 11.04
CA LEU A 270 -11.30 -4.17 9.99
C LEU A 270 -10.55 -5.49 10.23
N MET A 271 -10.06 -5.73 11.44
CA MET A 271 -9.30 -6.96 11.73
C MET A 271 -10.16 -8.21 11.55
N GLU A 272 -11.41 -8.20 11.98
CA GLU A 272 -12.30 -9.34 11.80
C GLU A 272 -12.65 -9.60 10.33
N GLU A 273 -12.80 -8.56 9.52
CA GLU A 273 -12.96 -8.68 8.07
C GLU A 273 -11.73 -9.32 7.41
N LEU A 274 -10.52 -8.87 7.76
CA LEU A 274 -9.28 -9.43 7.22
C LEU A 274 -9.06 -10.87 7.68
N LYS A 275 -9.38 -11.21 8.94
CA LYS A 275 -9.34 -12.60 9.44
C LYS A 275 -10.36 -13.48 8.73
N LYS A 276 -11.56 -12.96 8.45
CA LYS A 276 -12.57 -13.67 7.63
C LYS A 276 -12.02 -13.93 6.23
N MET A 277 -11.44 -12.91 5.59
CA MET A 277 -10.84 -13.04 4.26
C MET A 277 -9.74 -14.11 4.24
N LYS A 278 -8.81 -14.08 5.21
CA LYS A 278 -7.75 -15.10 5.36
C LYS A 278 -8.31 -16.52 5.42
N ARG A 279 -9.31 -16.76 6.30
CA ARG A 279 -9.98 -18.07 6.45
C ARG A 279 -10.66 -18.53 5.15
N VAL A 280 -11.27 -17.61 4.42
CA VAL A 280 -11.96 -17.91 3.17
C VAL A 280 -10.98 -18.22 2.04
N VAL A 281 -9.86 -17.50 1.97
CA VAL A 281 -8.75 -17.80 1.05
C VAL A 281 -8.17 -19.19 1.34
N GLU A 282 -7.93 -19.52 2.61
CA GLU A 282 -7.44 -20.84 3.03
C GLU A 282 -8.42 -21.97 2.65
N LYS A 283 -9.73 -21.72 2.77
CA LYS A 283 -10.77 -22.67 2.35
C LYS A 283 -10.77 -22.92 0.84
N ALA A 284 -10.50 -21.90 0.03
CA ALA A 284 -10.43 -22.04 -1.42
C ALA A 284 -9.13 -22.74 -1.86
N LEU A 285 -8.02 -22.41 -1.21
CA LEU A 285 -6.68 -22.92 -1.50
C LEU A 285 -5.98 -23.25 -0.17
N PRO A 286 -5.90 -24.53 0.22
CA PRO A 286 -5.21 -24.94 1.44
C PRO A 286 -3.76 -24.43 1.47
N GLY A 287 -3.37 -23.80 2.57
CA GLY A 287 -2.06 -23.15 2.73
C GLY A 287 -2.00 -21.69 2.28
N ALA A 288 -3.06 -21.16 1.64
CA ALA A 288 -3.17 -19.75 1.29
C ALA A 288 -3.82 -18.92 2.43
N PRO A 289 -3.56 -17.60 2.51
CA PRO A 289 -2.56 -16.87 1.73
C PRO A 289 -1.15 -17.33 2.11
N HIS A 290 -0.30 -17.49 1.10
CA HIS A 290 1.08 -17.92 1.30
C HIS A 290 1.91 -16.77 1.87
N GLU A 291 1.56 -15.53 1.51
CA GLU A 291 2.17 -14.31 2.02
C GLU A 291 1.11 -13.32 2.49
N VAL A 292 1.36 -12.72 3.66
CA VAL A 292 0.58 -11.59 4.17
C VAL A 292 1.52 -10.39 4.22
N LEU A 293 1.41 -9.52 3.21
CA LEU A 293 2.26 -8.36 3.06
C LEU A 293 1.64 -7.15 3.72
N LEU A 294 2.31 -6.61 4.73
CA LEU A 294 1.90 -5.36 5.35
C LEU A 294 2.57 -4.18 4.66
N VAL A 295 1.78 -3.24 4.15
CA VAL A 295 2.28 -1.96 3.63
C VAL A 295 2.17 -0.89 4.70
N VAL A 296 3.28 -0.19 4.93
CA VAL A 296 3.44 0.78 6.01
C VAL A 296 4.04 2.07 5.44
N ASP A 297 3.62 3.22 5.98
CA ASP A 297 4.17 4.53 5.64
C ASP A 297 5.32 4.88 6.59
N ALA A 298 6.52 5.04 6.05
CA ALA A 298 7.73 5.32 6.83
C ALA A 298 7.66 6.67 7.58
N ASN A 299 6.85 7.63 7.12
CA ASN A 299 6.69 8.93 7.78
C ASN A 299 5.96 8.84 9.14
N THR A 300 5.28 7.72 9.39
CA THR A 300 4.46 7.56 10.59
C THR A 300 5.24 7.12 11.82
N GLY A 301 6.54 6.77 11.68
CA GLY A 301 7.44 6.50 12.81
C GLY A 301 6.92 5.40 13.74
N GLN A 302 6.88 5.65 15.05
CA GLN A 302 6.33 4.68 16.03
C GLN A 302 4.89 4.19 15.74
N ASN A 303 4.06 4.99 15.06
CA ASN A 303 2.71 4.55 14.70
C ASN A 303 2.75 3.37 13.72
N ALA A 304 3.76 3.32 12.86
CA ALA A 304 3.98 2.24 11.92
C ALA A 304 4.35 0.93 12.65
N LEU A 305 5.22 0.99 13.67
CA LEU A 305 5.57 -0.16 14.50
C LEU A 305 4.35 -0.73 15.24
N ASN A 306 3.56 0.13 15.87
CA ASN A 306 2.33 -0.28 16.56
C ASN A 306 1.29 -0.90 15.62
N GLN A 307 1.14 -0.33 14.41
CA GLN A 307 0.30 -0.92 13.37
C GLN A 307 0.82 -2.30 12.97
N ALA A 308 2.12 -2.43 12.70
CA ALA A 308 2.73 -3.69 12.32
C ALA A 308 2.48 -4.80 13.36
N ARG A 309 2.60 -4.46 14.65
CA ARG A 309 2.25 -5.39 15.73
C ARG A 309 0.79 -5.84 15.65
N THR A 310 -0.15 -4.89 15.56
CA THR A 310 -1.59 -5.19 15.53
C THR A 310 -1.97 -6.07 14.34
N PHE A 311 -1.43 -5.78 13.15
CA PHE A 311 -1.70 -6.59 11.95
C PHE A 311 -1.03 -7.97 12.05
N HIS A 312 0.19 -8.05 12.60
CA HIS A 312 0.89 -9.32 12.76
C HIS A 312 0.18 -10.24 13.77
N GLU A 313 -0.24 -9.73 14.93
CA GLU A 313 -1.03 -10.48 15.90
C GLU A 313 -2.35 -11.00 15.31
N ALA A 314 -3.00 -10.21 14.45
CA ALA A 314 -4.29 -10.58 13.86
C ALA A 314 -4.17 -11.57 12.69
N LEU A 315 -3.12 -11.44 11.86
CA LEU A 315 -3.06 -12.10 10.54
C LEU A 315 -1.80 -12.94 10.31
N GLY A 316 -0.77 -12.82 11.15
CA GLY A 316 0.53 -13.43 10.91
C GLY A 316 1.20 -12.85 9.67
N VAL A 317 1.52 -11.55 9.71
CA VAL A 317 2.24 -10.84 8.64
C VAL A 317 3.57 -11.53 8.36
N THR A 318 3.86 -11.82 7.08
CA THR A 318 5.06 -12.53 6.63
C THR A 318 6.15 -11.59 6.10
N GLY A 319 5.79 -10.38 5.67
CA GLY A 319 6.74 -9.38 5.20
C GLY A 319 6.17 -7.98 5.24
N VAL A 320 7.06 -6.98 5.33
CA VAL A 320 6.69 -5.56 5.37
C VAL A 320 7.25 -4.79 4.17
N VAL A 321 6.40 -3.97 3.56
CA VAL A 321 6.78 -2.97 2.57
C VAL A 321 6.75 -1.60 3.22
N LEU A 322 7.90 -0.92 3.24
CA LEU A 322 8.00 0.46 3.72
C LEU A 322 7.88 1.41 2.54
N THR A 323 6.88 2.28 2.56
CA THR A 323 6.65 3.26 1.48
C THR A 323 7.02 4.67 1.93
N LYS A 324 7.15 5.57 0.94
CA LYS A 324 7.41 7.01 1.15
C LYS A 324 8.72 7.29 1.89
N LEU A 325 9.74 6.49 1.60
CA LEU A 325 11.07 6.58 2.23
C LEU A 325 11.89 7.78 1.70
N ASP A 326 11.54 8.28 0.52
CA ASP A 326 12.18 9.36 -0.24
C ASP A 326 12.09 10.76 0.42
N GLY A 327 11.15 10.95 1.35
CA GLY A 327 10.92 12.25 1.98
C GLY A 327 11.23 12.31 3.48
N THR A 328 11.78 11.25 4.08
CA THR A 328 11.70 11.08 5.54
C THR A 328 13.03 10.97 6.26
N ALA A 329 13.08 11.50 7.49
CA ALA A 329 14.16 11.29 8.45
C ALA A 329 13.88 10.09 9.40
N LYS A 330 12.74 9.40 9.20
CA LYS A 330 12.19 8.39 10.11
C LYS A 330 12.48 6.95 9.69
N GLY A 331 13.64 6.72 9.08
CA GLY A 331 14.02 5.37 8.61
C GLY A 331 14.20 4.33 9.73
N GLY A 332 14.37 4.76 10.99
CA GLY A 332 14.58 3.86 12.14
C GLY A 332 13.46 2.85 12.36
N VAL A 333 12.23 3.14 11.91
CA VAL A 333 11.09 2.22 12.05
C VAL A 333 11.32 0.85 11.41
N ALA A 334 12.16 0.78 10.36
CA ALA A 334 12.54 -0.48 9.72
C ALA A 334 13.26 -1.42 10.69
N VAL A 335 14.21 -0.87 11.45
CA VAL A 335 14.97 -1.60 12.47
C VAL A 335 14.05 -2.01 13.61
N GLY A 336 13.14 -1.11 14.02
CA GLY A 336 12.17 -1.39 15.08
C GLY A 336 11.26 -2.58 14.76
N ILE A 337 10.68 -2.61 13.56
CA ILE A 337 9.83 -3.71 13.09
C ILE A 337 10.62 -5.03 13.05
N ALA A 338 11.83 -5.01 12.49
CA ALA A 338 12.68 -6.20 12.41
C ALA A 338 13.09 -6.72 13.80
N CYS A 339 13.44 -5.82 14.72
CA CYS A 339 13.90 -6.16 16.06
C CYS A 339 12.77 -6.78 16.89
N GLU A 340 11.63 -6.11 16.94
CA GLU A 340 10.56 -6.48 17.87
C GLU A 340 9.64 -7.58 17.32
N LEU A 341 9.29 -7.50 16.04
CA LEU A 341 8.33 -8.43 15.44
C LEU A 341 8.99 -9.61 14.72
N LYS A 342 10.31 -9.54 14.48
CA LYS A 342 11.08 -10.55 13.71
C LYS A 342 10.54 -10.78 12.29
N ILE A 343 9.87 -9.76 11.73
CA ILE A 343 9.31 -9.77 10.37
C ILE A 343 10.30 -9.11 9.43
N PRO A 344 10.61 -9.70 8.26
CA PRO A 344 11.51 -9.08 7.30
C PRO A 344 10.88 -7.85 6.65
N ILE A 345 11.68 -6.79 6.49
CA ILE A 345 11.39 -5.72 5.53
C ILE A 345 11.84 -6.23 4.17
N VAL A 346 10.94 -6.19 3.19
CA VAL A 346 11.12 -6.95 1.94
C VAL A 346 11.23 -6.03 0.73
N TRP A 347 10.47 -4.94 0.73
CA TRP A 347 10.56 -3.89 -0.27
C TRP A 347 10.48 -2.51 0.37
N ILE A 348 11.04 -1.55 -0.36
CA ILE A 348 10.94 -0.14 -0.08
C ILE A 348 10.35 0.59 -1.29
N GLY A 349 9.32 1.40 -1.04
CA GLY A 349 8.74 2.34 -1.99
C GLY A 349 9.43 3.69 -1.88
N VAL A 350 10.07 4.12 -2.96
CA VAL A 350 10.98 5.27 -3.00
C VAL A 350 10.54 6.36 -3.99
N GLY A 351 9.27 6.34 -4.37
CA GLY A 351 8.67 7.23 -5.35
C GLY A 351 7.33 6.69 -5.87
N GLU A 352 6.76 7.35 -6.87
CA GLU A 352 5.44 7.04 -7.42
C GLU A 352 5.49 6.19 -8.70
N LYS A 353 6.64 6.13 -9.40
CA LYS A 353 6.76 5.37 -10.66
C LYS A 353 6.66 3.87 -10.40
N ALA A 354 6.31 3.12 -11.45
CA ALA A 354 6.19 1.67 -11.41
C ALA A 354 7.50 0.98 -10.98
N GLN A 355 8.65 1.57 -11.34
CA GLN A 355 10.00 1.09 -11.01
C GLN A 355 10.48 1.50 -9.60
N ASP A 356 9.74 2.36 -8.89
CA ASP A 356 10.16 2.89 -7.58
C ASP A 356 9.77 1.96 -6.42
N LEU A 357 9.67 0.65 -6.68
CA LEU A 357 9.60 -0.39 -5.66
C LEU A 357 10.88 -1.20 -5.74
N LYS A 358 11.72 -1.09 -4.71
CA LYS A 358 13.04 -1.74 -4.67
C LYS A 358 13.07 -2.80 -3.59
N SER A 359 13.81 -3.86 -3.84
CA SER A 359 14.08 -4.88 -2.82
C SER A 359 14.84 -4.26 -1.67
N PHE A 360 14.48 -4.62 -0.44
CA PHE A 360 15.18 -4.15 0.74
C PHE A 360 16.49 -4.94 0.89
N ALA A 361 17.61 -4.22 0.97
CA ALA A 361 18.92 -4.77 1.22
C ALA A 361 19.38 -4.33 2.62
N PRO A 362 19.31 -5.19 3.65
CA PRO A 362 19.64 -4.80 5.03
C PRO A 362 21.03 -4.20 5.18
N THR A 363 22.04 -4.79 4.51
CA THR A 363 23.42 -4.32 4.57
C THR A 363 23.57 -2.92 3.98
N GLU A 364 22.95 -2.67 2.83
CA GLU A 364 22.97 -1.36 2.16
C GLU A 364 22.20 -0.33 2.99
N PHE A 365 21.04 -0.70 3.53
CA PHE A 365 20.22 0.14 4.39
C PHE A 365 21.01 0.60 5.61
N VAL A 366 21.58 -0.32 6.38
CA VAL A 366 22.39 0.01 7.58
C VAL A 366 23.59 0.88 7.21
N SER A 367 24.28 0.59 6.11
CA SER A 367 25.40 1.43 5.66
C SER A 367 24.97 2.83 5.19
N SER A 368 23.73 2.97 4.74
CA SER A 368 23.19 4.24 4.25
C SER A 368 22.70 5.13 5.39
N ILE A 369 22.31 4.57 6.53
CA ILE A 369 21.89 5.34 7.72
C ILE A 369 23.03 5.64 8.70
N LEU A 370 24.18 4.95 8.63
CA LEU A 370 25.30 5.06 9.58
C LEU A 370 26.57 5.72 9.04
#